data_AF-A0A8J8PE05-F1
#
_entry.id   AF-A0A8J8PE05-F1
#
_cell.length_a   1.000
_cell.length_b   1.000
_cell.length_c   1.000
_cell.angle_alpha   90.00
_cell.angle_beta   90.00
_cell.angle_gamma   90.00
#
_symmetry.space_group_name_H-M   'P 1'
#
loop_
_entity.id
_entity.type
_entity.pdbx_description
1 polymer ?
#
loop_
_entity_poly.entity_id
_entity_poly.type
_entity_poly.pdbx_seq_one_letter_code
_entity_poly.pdbx_strand_id
1 'polypeptide(L)'
;MKIVCIGQNYKAHADEMELKVRKEPVIFLKAQSSLAENGAVIYFPGEGRVDYEGELAVIIGRKAKNVKSADALEYAVSLAAFNDVTARDMQDEARAAGLPWALSKSVDTFAPMSDPVPITYVPDLSDLKIETRVNGVLKQSGSVSDMIFSVPELIEYITKYITLEAGDIIATGTPVGVGPLEDGDEVEVKIESVGTLRNKFHRLVV
;
A
#
# COMPACT_ATOMS: atom_id res chain seq x y z
N MET A 1 5.28 6.42 -14.75
CA MET A 1 4.30 5.94 -13.76
C MET A 1 4.92 6.06 -12.39
N LYS A 2 4.17 6.48 -11.38
CA LYS A 2 4.61 6.55 -9.98
C LYS A 2 3.61 5.85 -9.07
N ILE A 3 4.13 5.40 -7.92
CA ILE A 3 3.36 4.76 -6.87
C ILE A 3 3.47 5.66 -5.64
N VAL A 4 2.38 6.36 -5.32
CA VAL A 4 2.27 7.28 -4.17
C VAL A 4 1.67 6.49 -3.02
N CYS A 5 2.38 6.41 -1.88
CA CYS A 5 1.97 5.58 -0.76
C CYS A 5 1.65 6.45 0.46
N ILE A 6 0.65 6.04 1.24
CA ILE A 6 0.20 6.75 2.44
C ILE A 6 0.61 6.00 3.69
N GLY A 7 1.48 6.61 4.49
CA GLY A 7 1.81 6.11 5.82
C GLY A 7 0.74 6.50 6.84
N GLN A 8 0.46 5.59 7.80
CA GLN A 8 -0.39 5.86 8.98
C GLN A 8 -1.81 6.30 8.64
N ASN A 9 -2.43 5.69 7.63
CA ASN A 9 -3.80 6.05 7.25
C ASN A 9 -4.90 5.28 8.00
N TYR A 10 -4.56 4.42 8.96
CA TYR A 10 -5.53 3.68 9.78
C TYR A 10 -5.33 4.03 11.24
N LYS A 11 -6.41 4.42 11.92
CA LYS A 11 -6.34 4.88 13.31
C LYS A 11 -5.76 3.83 14.26
N ALA A 12 -6.24 2.58 14.16
CA ALA A 12 -5.74 1.49 14.98
C ALA A 12 -4.25 1.15 14.72
N HIS A 13 -3.77 1.35 13.49
CA HIS A 13 -2.36 1.16 13.16
C HIS A 13 -1.49 2.32 13.68
N ALA A 14 -2.00 3.56 13.62
CA ALA A 14 -1.33 4.70 14.24
C ALA A 14 -1.20 4.53 15.77
N ASP A 15 -2.26 4.01 16.41
CA ASP A 15 -2.27 3.70 17.84
C ASP A 15 -1.30 2.55 18.18
N GLU A 16 -1.23 1.48 17.37
CA GLU A 16 -0.27 0.35 17.50
C GLU A 16 1.19 0.83 17.47
N MET A 17 1.49 1.82 16.64
CA MET A 17 2.83 2.39 16.52
C MET A 17 3.12 3.49 17.56
N GLU A 18 2.19 3.77 18.49
CA GLU A 18 2.25 4.87 19.45
C GLU A 18 2.43 6.27 18.80
N LEU A 19 1.87 6.45 17.60
CA LEU A 19 2.00 7.67 16.83
C LEU A 19 0.76 8.57 17.00
N LYS A 20 0.98 9.87 17.20
CA LYS A 20 -0.12 10.85 17.18
C LYS A 20 -0.75 10.89 15.79
N VAL A 21 -2.08 10.75 15.72
CA VAL A 21 -2.84 10.95 14.48
C VAL A 21 -2.45 12.30 13.88
N ARG A 22 -1.95 12.26 12.64
CA ARG A 22 -1.46 13.44 11.95
C ARG A 22 -2.63 14.23 11.37
N LYS A 23 -2.44 15.54 11.22
CA LYS A 23 -3.40 16.42 10.53
C LYS A 23 -3.32 16.31 9.02
N GLU A 24 -2.23 15.73 8.50
CA GLU A 24 -1.95 15.57 7.08
C GLU A 24 -1.35 14.18 6.85
N PRO A 25 -1.62 13.55 5.69
CA PRO A 25 -1.10 12.22 5.38
C PRO A 25 0.42 12.22 5.21
N VAL A 26 1.08 11.13 5.63
CA VAL A 26 2.50 10.92 5.33
C VAL A 26 2.60 10.38 3.91
N ILE A 27 3.27 11.12 3.02
CA ILE A 27 3.48 10.70 1.63
C ILE A 27 4.91 10.20 1.44
N PHE A 28 5.05 9.04 0.82
CA PHE A 28 6.32 8.58 0.24
C PHE A 28 6.06 7.94 -1.12
N LEU A 29 7.13 7.65 -1.85
CA LEU A 29 7.07 7.06 -3.19
C LEU A 29 7.71 5.69 -3.18
N LYS A 30 7.13 4.77 -3.96
CA LYS A 30 7.82 3.57 -4.41
C LYS A 30 8.30 3.73 -5.86
N ALA A 31 9.47 3.16 -6.15
CA ALA A 31 10.01 3.11 -7.50
C ALA A 31 9.16 2.19 -8.38
N GLN A 32 9.10 2.46 -9.70
CA GLN A 32 8.41 1.57 -10.63
C GLN A 32 9.04 0.16 -10.67
N SER A 33 10.35 0.03 -10.41
CA SER A 33 11.03 -1.26 -10.37
C SER A 33 10.63 -2.14 -9.18
N SER A 34 10.00 -1.58 -8.15
CA SER A 34 9.49 -2.38 -7.02
C SER A 34 8.18 -3.08 -7.35
N LEU A 35 7.47 -2.70 -8.42
CA LEU A 35 6.19 -3.31 -8.79
C LEU A 35 6.40 -4.79 -9.14
N ALA A 36 5.59 -5.66 -8.54
CA ALA A 36 5.58 -7.08 -8.84
C ALA A 36 4.16 -7.54 -9.17
N GLU A 37 4.04 -8.47 -10.10
CA GLU A 37 2.75 -9.04 -10.49
C GLU A 37 2.24 -10.06 -9.47
N ASN A 38 0.95 -10.36 -9.55
CA ASN A 38 0.34 -11.41 -8.76
C ASN A 38 1.00 -12.77 -9.08
N GLY A 39 1.34 -13.55 -8.07
CA GLY A 39 2.03 -14.83 -8.23
C GLY A 39 3.54 -14.75 -8.47
N ALA A 40 4.11 -13.55 -8.66
CA ALA A 40 5.55 -13.37 -8.70
C ALA A 40 6.21 -13.78 -7.38
N VAL A 41 7.49 -14.16 -7.44
CA VAL A 41 8.32 -14.31 -6.25
C VAL A 41 8.82 -12.94 -5.80
N ILE A 42 8.67 -12.65 -4.51
CA ILE A 42 9.20 -11.44 -3.89
C ILE A 42 10.55 -11.77 -3.28
N TYR A 43 11.57 -11.07 -3.72
CA TYR A 43 12.93 -11.25 -3.25
C TYR A 43 13.30 -10.09 -2.34
N PHE A 44 13.92 -10.41 -1.21
CA PHE A 44 14.49 -9.40 -0.34
C PHE A 44 15.97 -9.69 -0.05
N PRO A 45 16.82 -8.66 -0.12
CA PRO A 45 18.26 -8.83 0.04
C PRO A 45 18.65 -9.06 1.50
N GLY A 46 19.45 -10.10 1.74
CA GLY A 46 20.21 -10.26 2.98
C GLY A 46 19.41 -10.58 4.23
N GLU A 47 20.00 -10.17 5.36
CA GLU A 47 19.45 -10.34 6.72
C GLU A 47 18.64 -9.12 7.14
N GLY A 48 17.72 -9.31 8.08
CA GLY A 48 16.86 -8.25 8.62
C GLY A 48 15.38 -8.55 8.52
N ARG A 49 14.58 -7.75 9.22
CA ARG A 49 13.13 -7.84 9.29
C ARG A 49 12.49 -7.19 8.06
N VAL A 50 11.65 -7.97 7.39
CA VAL A 50 10.76 -7.49 6.32
C VAL A 50 9.32 -7.71 6.75
N ASP A 51 8.48 -6.70 6.59
CA ASP A 51 7.07 -6.76 6.97
C ASP A 51 6.15 -6.75 5.74
N TYR A 52 5.01 -7.43 5.87
CA TYR A 52 3.85 -7.24 4.98
C TYR A 52 2.97 -6.09 5.46
N GLU A 53 2.34 -5.40 4.51
CA GLU A 53 1.38 -4.32 4.76
C GLU A 53 0.29 -4.39 3.69
N GLY A 54 -0.82 -5.08 3.96
CA GLY A 54 -1.91 -5.22 2.98
C GLY A 54 -2.72 -3.92 2.82
N GLU A 55 -2.85 -3.44 1.59
CA GLU A 55 -3.48 -2.15 1.27
C GLU A 55 -4.45 -2.24 0.08
N LEU A 56 -5.33 -1.25 -0.01
CA LEU A 56 -6.06 -0.95 -1.25
C LEU A 56 -5.19 -0.06 -2.14
N ALA A 57 -5.00 -0.45 -3.40
CA ALA A 57 -4.43 0.40 -4.44
C ALA A 57 -5.53 1.01 -5.31
N VAL A 58 -5.38 2.30 -5.63
CA VAL A 58 -6.25 3.06 -6.54
C VAL A 58 -5.46 3.50 -7.76
N ILE A 59 -5.91 3.12 -8.95
CA ILE A 59 -5.25 3.42 -10.22
C ILE A 59 -5.93 4.61 -10.89
N ILE A 60 -5.13 5.61 -11.23
CA ILE A 60 -5.58 6.86 -11.87
C ILE A 60 -5.68 6.67 -13.38
N GLY A 61 -6.80 7.06 -14.00
CA GLY A 61 -7.04 6.87 -15.43
C GLY A 61 -6.78 8.08 -16.30
N ARG A 62 -6.67 9.26 -15.71
CA ARG A 62 -6.45 10.53 -16.43
C ARG A 62 -5.71 11.52 -15.55
N LYS A 63 -5.08 12.51 -16.19
CA LYS A 63 -4.32 13.56 -15.50
C LYS A 63 -5.17 14.27 -14.44
N ALA A 64 -4.69 14.29 -13.20
CA ALA A 64 -5.33 14.92 -12.05
C ALA A 64 -4.39 15.96 -11.42
N LYS A 65 -4.84 17.22 -11.34
CA LYS A 65 -4.10 18.33 -10.72
C LYS A 65 -5.10 19.26 -10.03
N ASN A 66 -4.87 19.56 -8.75
CA ASN A 66 -5.76 20.40 -7.92
C ASN A 66 -7.22 19.91 -7.95
N VAL A 67 -7.42 18.59 -7.91
CA VAL A 67 -8.75 17.97 -7.95
C VAL A 67 -9.41 18.14 -6.59
N LYS A 68 -10.72 18.39 -6.56
CA LYS A 68 -11.52 18.44 -5.34
C LYS A 68 -11.98 17.05 -4.95
N SER A 69 -12.05 16.78 -3.65
CA SER A 69 -12.49 15.48 -3.11
C SER A 69 -13.85 15.06 -3.70
N ALA A 70 -14.79 16.01 -3.88
CA ALA A 70 -16.09 15.75 -4.50
C ALA A 70 -16.00 15.16 -5.94
N ASP A 71 -14.95 15.49 -6.69
CA ASP A 71 -14.76 15.05 -8.08
C ASP A 71 -13.68 13.94 -8.21
N ALA A 72 -13.06 13.56 -7.08
CA ALA A 72 -11.84 12.77 -7.06
C ALA A 72 -12.01 11.37 -7.66
N LEU A 73 -13.14 10.70 -7.37
CA LEU A 73 -13.38 9.34 -7.85
C LEU A 73 -13.54 9.25 -9.36
N GLU A 74 -13.85 10.34 -10.06
CA GLU A 74 -13.89 10.35 -11.53
C GLU A 74 -12.51 10.16 -12.18
N TYR A 75 -11.43 10.34 -11.40
CA TYR A 75 -10.06 10.15 -11.87
C TYR A 75 -9.54 8.75 -11.59
N ALA A 76 -10.19 7.98 -10.73
CA ALA A 76 -9.87 6.58 -10.46
C ALA A 76 -10.58 5.69 -11.48
N VAL A 77 -9.85 4.75 -12.09
CA VAL A 77 -10.43 3.82 -13.08
C VAL A 77 -10.42 2.37 -12.62
N SER A 78 -9.52 2.01 -11.72
CA SER A 78 -9.41 0.64 -11.22
C SER A 78 -8.90 0.61 -9.80
N LEU A 79 -9.15 -0.52 -9.16
CA LEU A 79 -8.69 -0.86 -7.82
C LEU A 79 -7.89 -2.16 -7.88
N ALA A 80 -6.97 -2.35 -6.94
CA ALA A 80 -6.26 -3.61 -6.79
C ALA A 80 -5.94 -3.89 -5.31
N ALA A 81 -5.75 -5.15 -4.97
CA ALA A 81 -5.08 -5.51 -3.72
C ALA A 81 -3.58 -5.22 -3.85
N PHE A 82 -2.98 -4.64 -2.83
CA PHE A 82 -1.59 -4.22 -2.83
C PHE A 82 -0.92 -4.68 -1.54
N ASN A 83 0.40 -4.90 -1.58
CA ASN A 83 1.19 -5.15 -0.39
C ASN A 83 2.37 -4.17 -0.36
N ASP A 84 2.37 -3.25 0.60
CA ASP A 84 3.46 -2.32 0.83
C ASP A 84 4.57 -2.99 1.65
N VAL A 85 5.31 -3.89 1.00
CA VAL A 85 6.41 -4.60 1.64
C VAL A 85 7.47 -3.59 2.12
N THR A 86 7.90 -3.76 3.36
CA THR A 86 8.84 -2.84 4.02
C THR A 86 10.03 -3.58 4.59
N ALA A 87 11.24 -3.16 4.26
CA ALA A 87 12.43 -3.55 5.00
C ALA A 87 12.45 -2.74 6.31
N ARG A 88 11.88 -3.32 7.37
CA ARG A 88 11.53 -2.59 8.61
C ARG A 88 12.77 -2.05 9.30
N ASP A 89 13.82 -2.85 9.42
CA ASP A 89 15.07 -2.43 10.08
C ASP A 89 15.68 -1.22 9.36
N MET A 90 15.76 -1.27 8.03
CA MET A 90 16.23 -0.14 7.21
C MET A 90 15.33 1.10 7.35
N GLN A 91 14.02 0.91 7.50
CA GLN A 91 13.09 2.03 7.71
C GLN A 91 13.31 2.67 9.09
N ASP A 92 13.50 1.88 10.13
CA ASP A 92 13.72 2.37 11.49
C ASP A 92 15.05 3.12 11.61
N GLU A 93 16.11 2.60 11.01
CA GLU A 93 17.39 3.31 10.88
C GLU A 93 17.23 4.65 10.14
N ALA A 94 16.53 4.64 8.99
CA ALA A 94 16.27 5.85 8.22
C ALA A 94 15.46 6.88 9.03
N ARG A 95 14.42 6.44 9.76
CA ARG A 95 13.61 7.31 10.63
C ARG A 95 14.46 7.92 11.76
N ALA A 96 15.30 7.13 12.41
CA ALA A 96 16.17 7.59 13.49
C ALA A 96 17.20 8.63 13.00
N ALA A 97 17.71 8.44 11.78
CA ALA A 97 18.67 9.35 11.15
C ALA A 97 18.03 10.53 10.39
N GLY A 98 16.70 10.61 10.30
CA GLY A 98 16.00 11.63 9.53
C GLY A 98 16.19 11.51 8.01
N LEU A 99 16.45 10.29 7.51
CA LEU A 99 16.71 9.98 6.10
C LEU A 99 15.43 9.59 5.34
N PRO A 100 15.41 9.74 4.00
CA PRO A 100 14.32 9.27 3.16
C PRO A 100 14.10 7.74 3.24
N TRP A 101 12.85 7.30 3.08
CA TRP A 101 12.47 5.88 3.16
C TRP A 101 12.59 5.12 1.84
N ALA A 102 13.17 5.73 0.81
CA ALA A 102 13.23 5.14 -0.52
C ALA A 102 13.90 3.75 -0.51
N LEU A 103 14.98 3.57 0.25
CA LEU A 103 15.70 2.30 0.32
C LEU A 103 14.95 1.21 1.11
N SER A 104 14.07 1.57 2.04
CA SER A 104 13.29 0.59 2.81
C SER A 104 11.93 0.28 2.18
N LYS A 105 11.40 1.19 1.35
CA LYS A 105 10.09 1.05 0.70
C LYS A 105 10.18 0.71 -0.80
N SER A 106 11.30 0.94 -1.48
CA SER A 106 11.44 0.75 -2.94
C SER A 106 12.44 -0.32 -3.36
N VAL A 107 12.72 -1.30 -2.50
CA VAL A 107 13.47 -2.49 -2.91
C VAL A 107 12.75 -3.15 -4.08
N ASP A 108 13.48 -3.71 -5.04
CA ASP A 108 12.87 -4.40 -6.17
C ASP A 108 11.88 -5.48 -5.66
N THR A 109 10.75 -5.63 -6.33
CA THR A 109 9.61 -6.48 -5.93
C THR A 109 8.82 -6.09 -4.67
N PHE A 110 9.12 -4.99 -3.95
CA PHE A 110 8.41 -4.60 -2.70
C PHE A 110 7.07 -3.88 -2.89
N ALA A 111 6.51 -3.89 -4.10
CA ALA A 111 5.17 -3.39 -4.39
C ALA A 111 4.35 -4.43 -5.17
N PRO A 112 4.15 -5.66 -4.66
CA PRO A 112 3.28 -6.58 -5.34
C PRO A 112 1.83 -6.07 -5.36
N MET A 113 1.16 -6.27 -6.49
CA MET A 113 -0.20 -5.80 -6.74
C MET A 113 -0.99 -6.87 -7.50
N SER A 114 -2.28 -7.02 -7.18
CA SER A 114 -3.17 -7.89 -7.94
C SER A 114 -3.48 -7.32 -9.32
N ASP A 115 -4.13 -8.12 -10.17
CA ASP A 115 -4.73 -7.58 -11.37
C ASP A 115 -5.75 -6.48 -11.00
N PRO A 116 -5.75 -5.34 -11.72
CA PRO A 116 -6.67 -4.26 -11.44
C PRO A 116 -8.09 -4.61 -11.89
N VAL A 117 -9.07 -4.29 -11.05
CA VAL A 117 -10.50 -4.43 -11.36
C VAL A 117 -11.08 -3.04 -11.61
N PRO A 118 -11.88 -2.83 -12.67
CA PRO A 118 -12.56 -1.55 -12.91
C PRO A 118 -13.35 -1.10 -11.69
N ILE A 119 -13.18 0.16 -11.29
CA ILE A 119 -13.84 0.70 -10.09
C ILE A 119 -15.38 0.60 -10.17
N THR A 120 -15.93 0.59 -11.39
CA THR A 120 -17.36 0.42 -11.66
C THR A 120 -17.91 -0.96 -11.29
N TYR A 121 -17.04 -1.95 -11.05
CA TYR A 121 -17.45 -3.28 -10.58
C TYR A 121 -17.51 -3.37 -9.05
N VAL A 122 -17.07 -2.32 -8.35
CA VAL A 122 -17.14 -2.23 -6.90
C VAL A 122 -18.32 -1.34 -6.49
N PRO A 123 -19.33 -1.89 -5.81
CA PRO A 123 -20.57 -1.16 -5.53
C PRO A 123 -20.39 -0.05 -4.50
N ASP A 124 -19.57 -0.28 -3.47
CA ASP A 124 -19.28 0.70 -2.41
C ASP A 124 -17.81 0.56 -1.97
N LEU A 125 -17.05 1.65 -2.13
CA LEU A 125 -15.65 1.70 -1.70
C LEU A 125 -15.50 1.68 -0.19
N SER A 126 -16.48 2.23 0.54
CA SER A 126 -16.38 2.41 1.98
C SER A 126 -16.59 1.11 2.77
N ASP A 127 -17.26 0.12 2.18
CA ASP A 127 -17.54 -1.19 2.77
C ASP A 127 -16.47 -2.25 2.40
N LEU A 128 -15.40 -1.84 1.72
CA LEU A 128 -14.34 -2.77 1.32
C LEU A 128 -13.55 -3.25 2.53
N LYS A 129 -13.54 -4.57 2.74
CA LYS A 129 -12.71 -5.22 3.74
C LYS A 129 -11.36 -5.64 3.15
N ILE A 130 -10.29 -5.33 3.86
CA ILE A 130 -8.91 -5.72 3.55
C ILE A 130 -8.46 -6.77 4.55
N GLU A 131 -8.06 -7.93 4.06
CA GLU A 131 -7.52 -9.01 4.88
C GLU A 131 -6.16 -9.47 4.37
N THR A 132 -5.19 -9.58 5.28
CA THR A 132 -3.87 -10.15 4.98
C THR A 132 -3.69 -11.46 5.72
N ARG A 133 -3.26 -12.50 5.00
CA ARG A 133 -2.91 -13.81 5.55
C ARG A 133 -1.46 -14.13 5.25
N VAL A 134 -0.79 -14.74 6.22
CA VAL A 134 0.56 -15.32 6.03
C VAL A 134 0.44 -16.82 6.26
N ASN A 135 0.79 -17.61 5.25
CA ASN A 135 0.64 -19.07 5.24
C ASN A 135 -0.79 -19.52 5.63
N GLY A 136 -1.80 -18.80 5.13
CA GLY A 136 -3.21 -19.05 5.42
C GLY A 136 -3.71 -18.55 6.78
N VAL A 137 -2.83 -18.06 7.66
CA VAL A 137 -3.21 -17.51 8.97
C VAL A 137 -3.56 -16.03 8.82
N LEU A 138 -4.77 -15.64 9.24
CA LEU A 138 -5.19 -14.23 9.25
C LEU A 138 -4.32 -13.40 10.19
N LYS A 139 -3.76 -12.30 9.66
CA LYS A 139 -2.88 -11.38 10.38
C LYS A 139 -3.44 -9.97 10.45
N GLN A 140 -3.98 -9.47 9.34
CA GLN A 140 -4.63 -8.17 9.27
C GLN A 140 -6.08 -8.33 8.84
N SER A 141 -6.96 -7.50 9.40
CA SER A 141 -8.36 -7.37 9.00
C SER A 141 -8.79 -5.94 9.30
N GLY A 142 -9.06 -5.15 8.28
CA GLY A 142 -9.55 -3.77 8.42
C GLY A 142 -10.58 -3.43 7.35
N SER A 143 -11.28 -2.31 7.53
CA SER A 143 -12.21 -1.77 6.54
C SER A 143 -11.66 -0.47 5.94
N VAL A 144 -11.93 -0.21 4.66
CA VAL A 144 -11.64 1.10 4.03
C VAL A 144 -12.35 2.24 4.76
N SER A 145 -13.51 1.99 5.41
CA SER A 145 -14.17 2.95 6.29
C SER A 145 -13.34 3.38 7.49
N ASP A 146 -12.33 2.61 7.89
CA ASP A 146 -11.47 2.90 9.04
C ASP A 146 -10.30 3.83 8.69
N MET A 147 -10.19 4.24 7.41
CA MET A 147 -9.17 5.19 6.98
C MET A 147 -9.36 6.55 7.66
N ILE A 148 -8.26 7.15 8.07
CA ILE A 148 -8.22 8.53 8.62
C ILE A 148 -8.47 9.53 7.49
N PHE A 149 -7.88 9.30 6.32
CA PHE A 149 -8.08 10.06 5.11
C PHE A 149 -8.65 9.15 4.03
N SER A 150 -9.88 9.43 3.60
CA SER A 150 -10.56 8.68 2.55
C SER A 150 -9.86 8.80 1.19
N VAL A 151 -10.09 7.86 0.27
CA VAL A 151 -9.54 7.91 -1.10
C VAL A 151 -9.78 9.27 -1.80
N PRO A 152 -10.98 9.87 -1.75
CA PRO A 152 -11.20 11.21 -2.30
C PRO A 152 -10.33 12.31 -1.67
N GLU A 153 -10.16 12.30 -0.34
CA GLU A 153 -9.32 13.26 0.39
C GLU A 153 -7.84 13.08 0.05
N LEU A 154 -7.39 11.84 -0.11
CA LEU A 154 -6.02 11.53 -0.53
C LEU A 154 -5.74 12.08 -1.93
N ILE A 155 -6.65 11.89 -2.89
CA ILE A 155 -6.51 12.43 -4.25
C ILE A 155 -6.47 13.96 -4.22
N GLU A 156 -7.36 14.63 -3.48
CA GLU A 156 -7.32 16.09 -3.35
C GLU A 156 -6.00 16.57 -2.75
N TYR A 157 -5.57 15.96 -1.64
CA TYR A 157 -4.34 16.33 -0.97
C TYR A 157 -3.12 16.12 -1.86
N ILE A 158 -2.97 14.94 -2.48
CA ILE A 158 -1.85 14.63 -3.35
C ILE A 158 -1.83 15.61 -4.53
N THR A 159 -2.97 15.77 -5.23
CA THR A 159 -3.01 16.55 -6.47
C THR A 159 -2.79 18.04 -6.26
N LYS A 160 -2.97 18.57 -5.05
CA LYS A 160 -2.52 19.93 -4.70
C LYS A 160 -1.02 20.12 -4.95
N TYR A 161 -0.21 19.11 -4.61
CA TYR A 161 1.26 19.19 -4.69
C TYR A 161 1.82 18.47 -5.91
N ILE A 162 1.38 17.23 -6.15
CA ILE A 162 1.91 16.32 -7.16
C ILE A 162 0.81 15.99 -8.17
N THR A 163 0.99 16.38 -9.43
CA THR A 163 0.10 15.95 -10.52
C THR A 163 0.13 14.42 -10.62
N LEU A 164 -1.03 13.77 -10.63
CA LEU A 164 -1.16 12.34 -10.97
C LEU A 164 -1.46 12.22 -12.46
N GLU A 165 -0.80 11.28 -13.12
CA GLU A 165 -0.99 10.97 -14.55
C GLU A 165 -1.73 9.62 -14.69
N ALA A 166 -2.23 9.34 -15.90
CA ALA A 166 -2.84 8.04 -16.17
C ALA A 166 -1.84 6.90 -15.92
N GLY A 167 -2.29 5.86 -15.22
CA GLY A 167 -1.51 4.72 -14.77
C GLY A 167 -0.84 4.89 -13.40
N ASP A 168 -0.82 6.08 -12.82
CA ASP A 168 -0.27 6.26 -11.47
C ASP A 168 -1.12 5.54 -10.42
N ILE A 169 -0.46 5.06 -9.37
CA ILE A 169 -1.05 4.25 -8.31
C ILE A 169 -1.01 5.03 -7.00
N ILE A 170 -2.09 4.97 -6.23
CA ILE A 170 -2.14 5.40 -4.83
C ILE A 170 -2.30 4.16 -3.95
N ALA A 171 -1.30 3.83 -3.14
CA ALA A 171 -1.37 2.84 -2.07
C ALA A 171 -1.85 3.53 -0.79
N THR A 172 -3.02 3.13 -0.28
CA THR A 172 -3.84 3.94 0.62
C THR A 172 -3.54 3.76 2.11
N GLY A 173 -2.53 2.97 2.45
CA GLY A 173 -2.18 2.64 3.82
C GLY A 173 -2.69 1.28 4.26
N THR A 174 -2.10 0.78 5.34
CA THR A 174 -2.31 -0.57 5.88
C THR A 174 -3.05 -0.55 7.22
N PRO A 175 -3.96 -1.51 7.49
CA PRO A 175 -4.58 -1.68 8.80
C PRO A 175 -3.60 -2.27 9.84
N VAL A 176 -4.02 -2.32 11.09
CA VAL A 176 -3.25 -2.88 12.22
C VAL A 176 -2.84 -4.34 11.97
N GLY A 177 -1.74 -4.78 12.57
CA GLY A 177 -1.27 -6.17 12.51
C GLY A 177 -0.20 -6.42 11.45
N VAL A 178 0.57 -5.40 11.11
CA VAL A 178 1.80 -5.56 10.33
C VAL A 178 2.76 -6.49 11.07
N GLY A 179 3.54 -7.28 10.35
CA GLY A 179 4.43 -8.23 11.02
C GLY A 179 5.48 -8.83 10.12
N PRO A 180 6.47 -9.50 10.73
CA PRO A 180 7.64 -10.02 10.03
C PRO A 180 7.28 -11.18 9.09
N LEU A 181 8.09 -11.31 8.05
CA LEU A 181 8.11 -12.41 7.08
C LEU A 181 9.41 -13.21 7.20
N GLU A 182 9.28 -14.52 7.05
CA GLU A 182 10.39 -15.45 6.97
C GLU A 182 10.60 -15.95 5.53
N ASP A 183 11.76 -16.56 5.27
CA ASP A 183 12.04 -17.19 3.99
C ASP A 183 11.05 -18.34 3.72
N GLY A 184 10.43 -18.31 2.54
CA GLY A 184 9.44 -19.31 2.11
C GLY A 184 7.99 -18.97 2.47
N ASP A 185 7.74 -17.87 3.18
CA ASP A 185 6.38 -17.45 3.51
C ASP A 185 5.56 -17.10 2.26
N GLU A 186 4.27 -17.42 2.28
CA GLU A 186 3.28 -16.96 1.30
C GLU A 186 2.37 -15.91 1.94
N VAL A 187 2.28 -14.74 1.32
CA VAL A 187 1.37 -13.68 1.74
C VAL A 187 0.20 -13.59 0.77
N GLU A 188 -1.01 -13.53 1.31
CA GLU A 188 -2.23 -13.24 0.59
C GLU A 188 -2.83 -11.93 1.10
N VAL A 189 -3.07 -10.96 0.20
CA VAL A 189 -3.89 -9.78 0.48
C VAL A 189 -5.19 -9.92 -0.32
N LYS A 190 -6.31 -10.01 0.38
CA LYS A 190 -7.64 -10.17 -0.20
C LYS A 190 -8.50 -8.95 0.10
N ILE A 191 -9.14 -8.44 -0.94
CA ILE A 191 -10.14 -7.38 -0.85
C ILE A 191 -11.38 -7.84 -1.60
N GLU A 192 -12.51 -7.94 -0.90
CA GLU A 192 -13.77 -8.40 -1.51
C GLU A 192 -14.17 -7.50 -2.68
N SER A 193 -14.67 -8.09 -3.77
CA SER A 193 -15.00 -7.41 -5.05
C SER A 193 -13.83 -6.76 -5.81
N VAL A 194 -12.64 -6.67 -5.23
CA VAL A 194 -11.43 -6.11 -5.88
C VAL A 194 -10.47 -7.20 -6.33
N GLY A 195 -10.24 -8.25 -5.53
CA GLY A 195 -9.39 -9.36 -5.92
C GLY A 195 -8.53 -9.93 -4.80
N THR A 196 -7.58 -10.76 -5.18
CA THR A 196 -6.64 -11.42 -4.26
C THR A 196 -5.24 -11.40 -4.86
N LEU A 197 -4.33 -10.77 -4.13
CA LEU A 197 -2.90 -10.80 -4.37
C LEU A 197 -2.29 -11.95 -3.57
N ARG A 198 -1.46 -12.79 -4.20
CA ARG A 198 -0.74 -13.87 -3.54
C ARG A 198 0.68 -13.96 -4.07
N ASN A 199 1.66 -13.89 -3.19
CA ASN A 199 3.07 -14.02 -3.57
C ASN A 199 3.86 -14.82 -2.52
N LYS A 200 4.89 -15.52 -3.01
CA LYS A 200 5.88 -16.19 -2.14
C LYS A 200 7.09 -15.29 -1.92
N PHE A 201 7.62 -15.30 -0.71
CA PHE A 201 8.74 -14.48 -0.28
C PHE A 201 9.97 -15.35 -0.12
N HIS A 202 11.07 -14.91 -0.70
CA HIS A 202 12.34 -15.61 -0.62
C HIS A 202 13.49 -14.66 -0.28
N ARG A 203 14.35 -15.08 0.65
CA ARG A 203 15.61 -14.39 0.93
C ARG A 203 16.60 -14.68 -0.19
N LEU A 204 17.25 -13.62 -0.68
CA LEU A 204 18.41 -13.81 -1.54
C LEU A 204 19.56 -14.34 -0.70
N VAL A 205 20.01 -15.56 -1.01
CA VAL A 205 21.29 -16.07 -0.52
C VAL A 205 22.37 -15.37 -1.32
N VAL A 206 22.98 -14.33 -0.73
CA VAL A 206 24.10 -13.58 -1.32
C VAL A 206 25.41 -14.08 -0.74
#